data_AF-A0A917QKK6-F1
#
_entry.id   AF-A0A917QKK6-F1
#
_cell.length_a   1.000
_cell.length_b   1.000
_cell.length_c   1.000
_cell.angle_alpha   90.00
_cell.angle_beta   90.00
_cell.angle_gamma   90.00
#
_symmetry.space_group_name_H-M   'P 1'
#
loop_
_entity.id
_entity.type
_entity.pdbx_description
1 polymer ?
#
loop_
_entity_poly.entity_id
_entity_poly.type
_entity_poly.pdbx_seq_one_letter_code
_entity_poly.pdbx_strand_id
1 'polypeptide(L)'
;MLQWQACELSEALLFIEPADYEWPPMVDPRTAGSLLGVARDMKGNENAHIWVGWTHGFIRLGIETASTAPIIDVDEWETIDEGVIELGPVAALTRTTLSPIRPPELDLLASLPAGLHRIRVAARGRDDNSNDVAILIQLWPTSERTSVTEIKHDDGFDVREYERNFSRRRRHPDPDGLVVATPSDVSVAAPRTPASPTAPTSLAGQWERLHEVIGGQSPVAWGDLVNRPALPQSIADAEQRTLAWPPELREWFALHNGGGSADLLPGTSLLSLDQMLEVHAMESEVWGELAEENAGIASAITEDAPASSEAGQFIPAFIPIAERDGTMLVCDTRPGPLHGCVTEFGKDTADSYPPTWASLSAMLTDLTTSIATGSPFNAQYQPELGPSGLNWVWPTTR
;
A
#
# COMPACT_ATOMS: atom_id res chain seq x y z
N MET A 1 20.84 -19.03 10.47
CA MET A 1 20.79 -18.93 9.00
C MET A 1 20.00 -17.68 8.70
N LEU A 2 20.58 -16.72 7.98
CA LEU A 2 19.93 -15.46 7.64
C LEU A 2 19.12 -15.65 6.36
N GLN A 3 17.83 -15.35 6.42
CA GLN A 3 16.92 -15.36 5.28
C GLN A 3 16.43 -13.95 5.02
N TRP A 4 16.61 -13.47 3.78
CA TRP A 4 16.08 -12.18 3.35
C TRP A 4 14.84 -12.39 2.51
N GLN A 5 13.81 -11.60 2.79
CA GLN A 5 12.57 -11.54 2.02
C GLN A 5 12.26 -10.06 1.73
N ALA A 6 11.88 -9.78 0.48
CA ALA A 6 11.31 -8.48 0.14
C ALA A 6 9.82 -8.54 0.49
N CYS A 7 9.37 -7.65 1.37
CA CYS A 7 7.98 -7.59 1.78
C CYS A 7 7.44 -6.19 1.51
N GLU A 8 6.35 -6.11 0.75
CA GLU A 8 5.52 -4.92 0.72
C GLU A 8 4.88 -4.79 2.10
N LEU A 9 5.17 -3.69 2.81
CA LEU A 9 4.55 -3.37 4.08
C LEU A 9 3.87 -2.00 3.94
N SER A 10 2.71 -1.96 3.29
CA SER A 10 1.70 -0.97 3.65
C SER A 10 1.05 -1.47 4.94
N GLU A 11 1.29 -0.77 6.05
CA GLU A 11 0.70 -1.08 7.37
C GLU A 11 0.78 -2.56 7.79
N ALA A 12 1.99 -3.14 7.84
CA ALA A 12 2.13 -4.53 8.22
C ALA A 12 2.60 -4.72 9.66
N LEU A 13 1.98 -5.70 10.30
CA LEU A 13 2.35 -6.21 11.62
C LEU A 13 3.02 -7.56 11.41
N LEU A 14 4.09 -7.82 12.16
CA LEU A 14 4.66 -9.15 12.25
C LEU A 14 4.23 -9.77 13.58
N PHE A 15 3.68 -10.98 13.54
CA PHE A 15 3.31 -11.71 14.75
C PHE A 15 4.20 -12.93 14.95
N ILE A 16 4.46 -13.24 16.22
CA ILE A 16 4.93 -14.55 16.63
C ILE A 16 3.77 -15.27 17.33
N GLU A 17 3.23 -16.29 16.68
CA GLU A 17 2.02 -17.02 17.11
C GLU A 17 2.23 -18.55 17.08
N PRO A 18 1.35 -19.33 17.74
CA PRO A 18 1.25 -20.77 17.52
C PRO A 18 0.81 -21.09 16.08
N ALA A 19 1.41 -22.08 15.41
CA ALA A 19 1.13 -22.36 14.00
C ALA A 19 -0.24 -23.01 13.72
N ASP A 20 -1.02 -23.33 14.74
CA ASP A 20 -2.39 -23.85 14.68
C ASP A 20 -3.46 -22.82 15.08
N TYR A 21 -3.12 -21.53 15.06
CA TYR A 21 -4.00 -20.45 15.48
C TYR A 21 -5.13 -20.15 14.46
N GLU A 22 -6.38 -20.07 14.95
CA GLU A 22 -7.57 -19.61 14.21
C GLU A 22 -8.10 -18.31 14.83
N TRP A 23 -8.18 -17.21 14.06
CA TRP A 23 -8.46 -15.84 14.53
C TRP A 23 -9.92 -15.56 15.00
N PRO A 24 -10.15 -14.80 16.09
CA PRO A 24 -11.35 -13.99 16.37
C PRO A 24 -11.05 -12.45 16.33
N PRO A 25 -12.04 -11.53 16.28
CA PRO A 25 -11.84 -10.16 15.73
C PRO A 25 -10.90 -9.24 16.53
N MET A 26 -10.31 -8.30 15.77
CA MET A 26 -9.25 -7.30 16.04
C MET A 26 -8.94 -6.90 17.49
N VAL A 27 -7.63 -6.84 17.77
CA VAL A 27 -7.02 -6.15 18.92
C VAL A 27 -7.30 -4.64 18.84
N ASP A 28 -7.63 -4.00 19.97
CA ASP A 28 -7.85 -2.55 20.06
C ASP A 28 -6.55 -1.78 19.73
N PRO A 29 -6.48 -1.02 18.62
CA PRO A 29 -5.30 -0.26 18.23
C PRO A 29 -4.83 0.72 19.31
N ARG A 30 -5.72 1.14 20.22
CA ARG A 30 -5.44 2.09 21.32
C ARG A 30 -4.50 1.54 22.39
N THR A 31 -4.10 0.26 22.30
CA THR A 31 -3.20 -0.40 23.27
C THR A 31 -1.78 -0.65 22.73
N ALA A 32 -1.48 -0.34 21.47
CA ALA A 32 -0.17 -0.59 20.87
C ALA A 32 0.79 0.59 21.07
N GLY A 33 1.87 0.38 21.83
CA GLY A 33 2.86 1.43 22.17
C GLY A 33 4.33 0.99 22.04
N SER A 34 4.64 -0.07 21.31
CA SER A 34 6.00 -0.62 21.24
C SER A 34 6.32 -1.27 19.89
N LEU A 35 7.56 -1.10 19.40
CA LEU A 35 8.06 -1.79 18.20
C LEU A 35 8.17 -3.30 18.40
N LEU A 36 8.36 -3.78 19.64
CA LEU A 36 8.18 -5.18 20.04
C LEU A 36 7.29 -5.23 21.28
N GLY A 37 6.07 -5.75 21.16
CA GLY A 37 5.10 -5.87 22.26
C GLY A 37 4.68 -7.31 22.52
N VAL A 38 4.19 -7.62 23.72
CA VAL A 38 3.51 -8.90 24.00
C VAL A 38 2.05 -8.60 24.33
N ALA A 39 1.12 -9.13 23.52
CA ALA A 39 -0.31 -9.01 23.78
C ALA A 39 -0.90 -10.39 24.05
N ARG A 40 -2.00 -10.42 24.81
CA ARG A 40 -2.81 -11.63 24.96
C ARG A 40 -4.01 -11.53 24.04
N ASP A 41 -4.22 -12.54 23.21
CA ASP A 41 -5.43 -12.64 22.42
C ASP A 41 -6.67 -12.96 23.30
N MET A 42 -7.86 -12.95 22.70
CA MET A 42 -9.10 -13.28 23.41
C MET A 42 -9.20 -14.75 23.87
N LYS A 43 -8.35 -15.62 23.35
CA LYS A 43 -8.21 -17.03 23.76
C LYS A 43 -7.19 -17.20 24.89
N GLY A 44 -6.48 -16.14 25.26
CA GLY A 44 -5.47 -16.10 26.30
C GLY A 44 -4.07 -16.50 25.85
N ASN A 45 -3.81 -16.65 24.55
CA ASN A 45 -2.46 -16.91 24.03
C ASN A 45 -1.62 -15.63 24.05
N GLU A 46 -0.35 -15.75 24.40
CA GLU A 46 0.61 -14.64 24.37
C GLU A 46 1.26 -14.59 22.99
N ASN A 47 1.02 -13.50 22.27
CA ASN A 47 1.61 -13.23 20.97
C ASN A 47 2.64 -12.12 21.12
N ALA A 48 3.79 -12.24 20.45
CA ALA A 48 4.73 -11.13 20.31
C ALA A 48 4.46 -10.39 19.00
N HIS A 49 4.43 -9.07 19.05
CA HIS A 49 4.06 -8.19 17.95
C HIS A 49 5.27 -7.33 17.61
N ILE A 50 5.68 -7.31 16.36
CA ILE A 50 6.71 -6.40 15.88
C ILE A 50 6.07 -5.35 14.97
N TRP A 51 6.11 -4.10 15.42
CA TRP A 51 5.56 -2.94 14.72
C TRP A 51 6.68 -2.20 13.99
N VAL A 52 6.86 -2.51 12.72
CA VAL A 52 7.73 -1.73 11.86
C VAL A 52 6.94 -0.49 11.42
N GLY A 53 7.29 0.67 11.98
CA GLY A 53 6.60 1.94 11.74
C GLY A 53 6.55 2.34 10.26
N TRP A 54 5.91 3.49 9.98
CA TRP A 54 5.62 3.93 8.61
C TRP A 54 6.89 4.08 7.76
N THR A 55 7.02 3.22 6.76
CA THR A 55 7.94 3.43 5.64
C THR A 55 7.15 3.23 4.35
N HIS A 56 7.07 4.26 3.51
CA HIS A 56 6.39 4.13 2.23
C HIS A 56 7.23 3.23 1.30
N GLY A 57 6.62 2.18 0.74
CA GLY A 57 7.29 1.24 -0.15
C GLY A 57 7.62 -0.11 0.51
N PHE A 58 8.35 -0.96 -0.20
CA PHE A 58 8.70 -2.28 0.30
C PHE A 58 9.94 -2.20 1.16
N ILE A 59 9.96 -3.01 2.21
CA ILE A 59 11.13 -3.17 3.06
C ILE A 59 11.83 -4.50 2.78
N ARG A 60 13.12 -4.55 3.09
CA ARG A 60 13.85 -5.82 3.18
C ARG A 60 13.73 -6.36 4.58
N LEU A 61 13.09 -7.51 4.74
CA LEU A 61 12.99 -8.21 6.00
C LEU A 61 14.02 -9.34 6.06
N GLY A 62 14.93 -9.25 7.02
CA GLY A 62 15.89 -10.29 7.35
C GLY A 62 15.45 -11.03 8.60
N ILE A 63 15.40 -12.35 8.56
CA ILE A 63 15.16 -13.20 9.73
C ILE A 63 16.38 -14.07 9.96
N GLU A 64 16.99 -13.96 11.13
CA GLU A 64 18.16 -14.74 11.52
C GLU A 64 17.91 -15.52 12.79
N THR A 65 17.96 -16.84 12.70
CA THR A 65 18.07 -17.71 13.88
C THR A 65 19.52 -18.17 14.05
N ALA A 66 20.12 -17.88 15.20
CA ALA A 66 21.50 -18.22 15.53
C ALA A 66 21.59 -19.04 16.82
N SER A 67 22.63 -19.86 16.97
CA SER A 67 22.87 -20.65 18.20
C SER A 67 23.48 -19.84 19.34
N THR A 68 23.96 -18.64 19.04
CA THR A 68 24.61 -17.70 19.97
C THR A 68 24.22 -16.27 19.59
N ALA A 69 24.47 -15.30 20.47
CA ALA A 69 24.22 -13.90 20.20
C ALA A 69 24.94 -13.45 18.90
N PRO A 70 24.20 -13.00 17.88
CA PRO A 70 24.79 -12.55 16.63
C PRO A 70 25.44 -11.17 16.81
N ILE A 71 26.55 -10.98 16.09
CA ILE A 71 27.23 -9.69 15.99
C ILE A 71 26.48 -8.87 14.95
N ILE A 72 26.15 -7.63 15.30
CA ILE A 72 25.55 -6.67 14.38
C ILE A 72 26.56 -5.54 14.15
N ASP A 73 26.66 -5.10 12.90
CA ASP A 73 27.44 -3.90 12.57
C ASP A 73 26.64 -2.68 13.00
N VAL A 74 26.99 -2.11 14.16
CA VAL A 74 26.28 -0.97 14.75
C VAL A 74 26.47 0.33 13.98
N ASP A 75 27.46 0.39 13.07
CA ASP A 75 27.64 1.55 12.18
C ASP A 75 26.66 1.51 11.00
N GLU A 76 26.12 0.33 10.66
CA GLU A 76 25.12 0.14 9.62
C GLU A 76 23.70 -0.02 10.19
N TRP A 77 23.56 -0.68 11.33
CA TRP A 77 22.29 -1.08 11.91
C TRP A 77 22.04 -0.43 13.26
N GLU A 78 20.89 0.23 13.35
CA GLU A 78 20.36 0.70 14.62
C GLU A 78 19.61 -0.47 15.29
N THR A 79 20.02 -0.85 16.50
CA THR A 79 19.19 -1.75 17.32
C THR A 79 18.02 -0.95 17.85
N ILE A 80 16.82 -1.26 17.36
CA ILE A 80 15.60 -0.59 17.79
C ILE A 80 15.14 -1.18 19.10
N ASP A 81 15.21 -2.52 19.19
CA ASP A 81 14.66 -3.25 20.31
C ASP A 81 15.36 -4.57 20.60
N GLU A 82 15.31 -4.99 21.86
CA GLU A 82 15.85 -6.28 22.30
C GLU A 82 15.14 -6.80 23.55
N GLY A 83 14.69 -8.06 23.52
CA GLY A 83 13.91 -8.68 24.59
C GLY A 83 14.10 -10.19 24.70
N VAL A 84 13.35 -10.81 25.61
CA VAL A 84 13.35 -12.27 25.81
C VAL A 84 11.92 -12.79 25.61
N ILE A 85 11.79 -13.87 24.84
CA ILE A 85 10.52 -14.54 24.52
C ILE A 85 10.63 -16.04 24.78
N GLU A 86 9.57 -16.66 25.30
CA GLU A 86 9.48 -18.12 25.47
C GLU A 86 8.56 -18.68 24.38
N LEU A 87 9.15 -19.43 23.45
CA LEU A 87 8.45 -19.95 22.28
C LEU A 87 7.93 -21.36 22.54
N GLY A 88 6.66 -21.57 22.23
CA GLY A 88 6.02 -22.88 22.29
C GLY A 88 6.57 -23.88 21.25
N PRO A 89 6.13 -25.14 21.31
CA PRO A 89 6.59 -26.21 20.41
C PRO A 89 6.24 -25.96 18.94
N VAL A 90 5.32 -25.04 18.67
CA VAL A 90 4.82 -24.75 17.32
C VAL A 90 4.79 -23.23 17.09
N ALA A 91 5.90 -22.53 17.35
CA ALA A 91 5.97 -21.09 17.12
C ALA A 91 6.33 -20.77 15.65
N ALA A 92 5.72 -19.72 15.10
CA ALA A 92 6.02 -19.20 13.78
C ALA A 92 6.02 -17.68 13.76
N LEU A 93 6.85 -17.10 12.90
CA LEU A 93 6.76 -15.69 12.52
C LEU A 93 5.84 -15.58 11.29
N THR A 94 4.79 -14.79 11.42
CA THR A 94 3.82 -14.51 10.36
C THR A 94 3.80 -13.02 10.03
N ARG A 95 3.54 -12.70 8.76
CA ARG A 95 3.20 -11.34 8.32
C ARG A 95 1.69 -11.21 8.27
N THR A 96 1.19 -10.08 8.71
CA THR A 96 -0.17 -9.64 8.42
C THR A 96 -0.17 -8.26 7.79
N THR A 97 -1.17 -7.98 6.98
CA THR A 97 -1.61 -6.63 6.65
C THR A 97 -2.64 -6.14 7.68
N LEU A 98 -2.55 -4.90 8.12
CA LEU A 98 -3.56 -4.26 8.96
C LEU A 98 -4.68 -3.69 8.08
N SER A 99 -5.52 -4.56 7.54
CA SER A 99 -6.75 -4.11 6.91
C SER A 99 -7.88 -4.03 7.95
N PRO A 100 -8.54 -2.87 8.13
CA PRO A 100 -9.78 -2.80 8.92
C PRO A 100 -10.98 -3.45 8.19
N ILE A 101 -10.81 -3.84 6.91
CA ILE A 101 -11.91 -4.22 6.01
C ILE A 101 -11.84 -5.71 5.62
N ARG A 102 -10.64 -6.31 5.56
CA ARG A 102 -10.47 -7.75 5.29
C ARG A 102 -9.90 -8.50 6.49
N PRO A 103 -10.23 -9.79 6.66
CA PRO A 103 -9.50 -10.64 7.60
C PRO A 103 -8.01 -10.60 7.24
N PRO A 104 -7.12 -10.45 8.24
CA PRO A 104 -5.68 -10.47 7.99
C PRO A 104 -5.27 -11.75 7.27
N GLU A 105 -4.66 -11.63 6.09
CA GLU A 105 -3.97 -12.76 5.45
C GLU A 105 -2.64 -12.97 6.18
N LEU A 106 -2.50 -14.15 6.79
CA LEU A 106 -1.29 -14.53 7.52
C LEU A 106 -0.33 -15.24 6.57
N ASP A 107 0.75 -14.56 6.19
CA ASP A 107 1.83 -15.19 5.44
C ASP A 107 2.86 -15.76 6.41
N LEU A 108 3.01 -17.08 6.41
CA LEU A 108 4.06 -17.75 7.17
C LEU A 108 5.43 -17.38 6.62
N LEU A 109 6.22 -16.63 7.40
CA LEU A 109 7.56 -16.22 7.01
C LEU A 109 8.61 -17.25 7.44
N ALA A 110 8.55 -17.70 8.69
CA ALA A 110 9.50 -18.66 9.24
C ALA A 110 8.93 -19.45 10.42
N SER A 111 9.25 -20.74 10.52
CA SER A 111 9.05 -21.51 11.74
C SER A 111 10.16 -21.21 12.75
N LEU A 112 9.82 -21.05 14.02
CA LEU A 112 10.75 -20.67 15.08
C LEU A 112 11.01 -21.85 16.04
N PRO A 113 12.26 -22.00 16.53
CA PRO A 113 12.60 -23.05 17.50
C PRO A 113 11.94 -22.80 18.86
N ALA A 114 11.47 -23.88 19.49
CA ALA A 114 10.86 -23.82 20.82
C ALA A 114 11.89 -23.53 21.92
N GLY A 115 11.44 -22.93 23.02
CA GLY A 115 12.24 -22.62 24.20
C GLY A 115 12.48 -21.12 24.40
N LEU A 116 13.33 -20.80 25.37
CA LEU A 116 13.63 -19.42 25.74
C LEU A 116 14.65 -18.80 24.78
N HIS A 117 14.26 -17.73 24.12
CA HIS A 117 15.07 -17.02 23.13
C HIS A 117 15.21 -15.56 23.49
N ARG A 118 16.37 -14.99 23.17
CA ARG A 118 16.54 -13.56 23.08
C ARG A 118 16.22 -13.14 21.66
N ILE A 119 15.45 -12.07 21.52
CA ILE A 119 15.04 -11.49 20.25
C ILE A 119 15.60 -10.07 20.16
N ARG A 120 16.12 -9.71 19.00
CA ARG A 120 16.55 -8.34 18.67
C ARG A 120 15.86 -7.92 17.38
N VAL A 121 15.38 -6.68 17.36
CA VAL A 121 14.90 -6.01 16.16
C VAL A 121 15.84 -4.85 15.87
N ALA A 122 16.41 -4.87 14.67
CA ALA A 122 17.28 -3.80 14.18
C ALA A 122 16.75 -3.25 12.86
N ALA A 123 17.11 -2.02 12.56
CA ALA A 123 16.74 -1.36 11.33
C ALA A 123 17.91 -0.57 10.75
N ARG A 124 17.91 -0.37 9.44
CA ARG A 124 18.81 0.56 8.75
C ARG A 124 18.04 1.35 7.70
N GLY A 125 18.58 2.51 7.31
CA GLY A 125 17.99 3.35 6.27
C GLY A 125 16.65 3.99 6.66
N ARG A 126 16.38 4.17 7.96
CA ARG A 126 15.14 4.76 8.53
C ARG A 126 15.02 6.29 8.34
N ASP A 127 15.84 6.90 7.50
CA ASP A 127 15.72 8.33 7.24
C ASP A 127 14.58 8.62 6.25
N ASP A 128 13.91 9.77 6.42
CA ASP A 128 12.73 10.15 5.63
C ASP A 128 13.00 10.27 4.11
N ASN A 129 14.28 10.18 3.69
CA ASN A 129 14.70 10.31 2.29
C ASN A 129 15.28 9.00 1.71
N SER A 130 15.29 7.92 2.48
CA SER A 130 15.91 6.65 2.12
C SER A 130 14.87 5.63 1.70
N ASN A 131 15.02 5.12 0.48
CA ASN A 131 14.20 4.05 -0.08
C ASN A 131 14.83 2.65 0.15
N ASP A 132 15.89 2.52 0.96
CA ASP A 132 16.54 1.23 1.30
C ASP A 132 16.36 0.91 2.79
N VAL A 133 15.11 1.01 3.27
CA VAL A 133 14.78 0.57 4.62
C VAL A 133 14.90 -0.96 4.67
N ALA A 134 15.68 -1.44 5.64
CA ALA A 134 15.74 -2.85 5.95
C ALA A 134 15.56 -3.08 7.45
N ILE A 135 14.90 -4.19 7.77
CA ILE A 135 14.58 -4.63 9.12
C ILE A 135 15.20 -6.00 9.30
N LEU A 136 15.86 -6.20 10.43
CA LEU A 136 16.52 -7.45 10.78
C LEU A 136 15.98 -7.94 12.13
N ILE A 137 15.38 -9.13 12.13
CA ILE A 137 14.92 -9.83 13.32
C ILE A 137 15.90 -10.96 13.61
N GLN A 138 16.55 -10.89 14.77
CA GLN A 138 17.52 -11.90 15.20
C GLN A 138 16.99 -12.65 16.42
N LEU A 139 17.07 -13.98 16.40
CA LEU A 139 16.69 -14.84 17.53
C LEU A 139 17.84 -15.78 17.88
N TRP A 140 18.14 -15.92 19.17
CA TRP A 140 19.10 -16.90 19.67
C TRP A 140 18.72 -17.45 21.05
N PRO A 141 19.09 -18.70 21.38
CA PRO A 141 18.76 -19.29 22.68
C PRO A 141 19.36 -18.49 23.84
N THR A 142 18.61 -18.38 24.94
CA THR A 142 19.09 -17.79 26.20
C THR A 142 18.62 -18.59 27.41
N SER A 143 19.35 -18.47 28.52
CA SER A 143 18.95 -18.99 29.84
C SER A 143 18.55 -17.87 30.80
N GLU A 144 18.75 -16.62 30.40
CA GLU A 144 18.40 -15.45 31.19
C GLU A 144 16.90 -15.17 31.06
N ARG A 145 16.18 -15.35 32.17
CA ARG A 145 14.82 -14.84 32.33
C ARG A 145 14.91 -13.43 32.88
N THR A 146 15.18 -12.47 32.00
CA THR A 146 14.83 -11.08 32.31
C THR A 146 13.31 -11.03 32.38
N SER A 147 12.73 -10.30 33.32
CA SER A 147 11.32 -9.93 33.20
C SER A 147 11.10 -9.37 31.80
N VAL A 148 9.94 -9.64 31.19
CA VAL A 148 9.48 -8.92 29.98
C VAL A 148 9.31 -7.47 30.42
N THR A 149 10.43 -6.80 30.57
CA THR A 149 10.56 -5.49 31.18
C THR A 149 10.33 -4.61 29.99
N GLU A 150 9.11 -4.07 29.94
CA GLU A 150 8.72 -2.85 29.26
C GLU A 150 9.82 -2.37 28.32
N ILE A 151 9.79 -3.04 27.18
CA ILE A 151 10.58 -2.76 26.01
C ILE A 151 10.42 -1.26 25.73
N LYS A 152 11.56 -0.56 25.68
CA LYS A 152 11.75 0.89 25.62
C LYS A 152 10.48 1.69 25.24
N HIS A 153 9.87 2.35 26.22
CA HIS A 153 8.69 3.21 26.04
C HIS A 153 9.01 4.59 25.41
N ASP A 154 10.29 4.85 25.09
CA ASP A 154 10.79 6.19 24.73
C ASP A 154 10.80 6.49 23.22
N ASP A 155 10.47 5.51 22.37
CA ASP A 155 9.99 5.78 21.01
C ASP A 155 8.47 5.61 21.02
N GLY A 156 7.80 6.34 21.93
CA GLY A 156 6.38 6.20 22.15
C GLY A 156 5.58 6.46 20.87
N PHE A 157 4.96 5.42 20.33
CA PHE A 157 3.82 5.58 19.44
C PHE A 157 2.62 5.94 20.32
N ASP A 158 2.41 7.23 20.61
CA ASP A 158 1.19 7.68 21.26
C ASP A 158 0.06 7.58 20.22
N VAL A 159 -0.81 6.58 20.35
CA VAL A 159 -1.98 6.39 19.46
C VAL A 159 -2.85 7.65 19.42
N ARG A 160 -2.91 8.44 20.49
CA ARG A 160 -3.62 9.72 20.51
C ARG A 160 -2.82 10.84 19.87
N GLU A 161 -1.50 10.77 19.84
CA GLU A 161 -0.66 11.63 19.01
C GLU A 161 -0.75 11.22 17.54
N TYR A 162 -0.86 9.92 17.22
CA TYR A 162 -1.19 9.40 15.89
C TYR A 162 -2.56 9.92 15.43
N GLU A 163 -3.64 9.74 16.20
CA GLU A 163 -4.97 10.27 15.89
C GLU A 163 -4.97 11.82 15.82
N ARG A 164 -4.22 12.50 16.71
CA ARG A 164 -4.09 13.98 16.68
C ARG A 164 -3.24 14.48 15.52
N ASN A 165 -2.16 13.80 15.14
CA ASN A 165 -1.27 14.18 14.03
C ASN A 165 -1.93 13.83 12.70
N PHE A 166 -2.68 12.74 12.63
CA PHE A 166 -3.59 12.43 11.54
C PHE A 166 -4.62 13.56 11.36
N SER A 167 -5.22 14.04 12.46
CA SER A 167 -6.15 15.18 12.45
C SER A 167 -5.49 16.56 12.26
N ARG A 168 -4.19 16.71 12.53
CA ARG A 168 -3.43 17.97 12.47
C ARG A 168 -2.57 18.12 11.24
N ARG A 169 -2.43 17.09 10.40
CA ARG A 169 -1.78 17.16 9.09
C ARG A 169 -2.66 17.93 8.09
N ARG A 170 -3.02 19.17 8.45
CA ARG A 170 -3.05 20.27 7.48
C ARG A 170 -1.68 20.92 7.51
N ARG A 171 -1.05 20.95 6.33
CA ARG A 171 0.18 21.66 5.96
C ARG A 171 1.46 20.99 6.46
N HIS A 172 2.19 20.45 5.50
CA HIS A 172 3.65 20.54 5.51
C HIS A 172 4.05 21.97 5.90
N PRO A 173 4.97 22.18 6.86
CA PRO A 173 5.47 23.51 7.14
C PRO A 173 6.23 23.99 5.90
N ASP A 174 5.77 25.11 5.34
CA ASP A 174 6.61 25.97 4.50
C ASP A 174 7.80 26.40 5.38
N PRO A 175 9.06 26.17 4.98
CA PRO A 175 10.18 26.71 5.71
C PRO A 175 10.17 28.23 5.47
N ASP A 176 9.78 28.95 6.53
CA ASP A 176 9.72 30.42 6.65
C ASP A 176 8.40 31.09 6.25
N GLY A 177 7.44 31.13 7.18
CA GLY A 177 6.39 32.14 7.15
C GLY A 177 5.18 31.88 8.04
N LEU A 178 5.15 32.47 9.23
CA LEU A 178 3.93 32.60 10.04
C LEU A 178 2.86 33.36 9.24
N VAL A 179 1.81 32.66 8.78
CA VAL A 179 0.55 33.29 8.42
C VAL A 179 -0.54 32.73 9.32
N VAL A 180 -0.91 33.55 10.31
CA VAL A 180 -2.17 33.44 11.04
C VAL A 180 -3.29 33.59 10.01
N ALA A 181 -3.90 32.48 9.61
CA ALA A 181 -5.04 32.50 8.72
C ALA A 181 -6.24 33.10 9.47
N THR A 182 -6.63 34.31 9.08
CA THR A 182 -7.96 34.83 9.32
C THR A 182 -8.94 34.07 8.41
N PRO A 183 -10.19 33.81 8.84
CA PRO A 183 -11.15 33.06 8.06
C PRO A 183 -11.69 33.97 6.94
N SER A 184 -11.00 34.00 5.80
CA SER A 184 -11.50 34.57 4.54
C SER A 184 -10.74 33.91 3.38
N ASP A 185 -11.49 33.51 2.35
CA ASP A 185 -11.07 32.82 1.11
C ASP A 185 -10.91 31.29 1.20
N VAL A 186 -12.00 30.59 0.87
CA VAL A 186 -11.97 29.21 0.38
C VAL A 186 -11.24 29.26 -0.97
N SER A 187 -9.92 29.10 -0.96
CA SER A 187 -9.14 28.94 -2.18
C SER A 187 -9.50 27.59 -2.81
N VAL A 188 -10.10 27.63 -4.01
CA VAL A 188 -10.26 26.43 -4.84
C VAL A 188 -8.88 25.83 -5.06
N ALA A 189 -8.71 24.55 -4.72
CA ALA A 189 -7.43 23.88 -4.88
C ALA A 189 -6.98 23.93 -6.35
N ALA A 190 -5.72 24.31 -6.58
CA ALA A 190 -5.18 24.45 -7.92
C ALA A 190 -4.94 23.06 -8.56
N PRO A 191 -5.14 22.92 -9.88
CA PRO A 191 -4.75 21.73 -10.61
C PRO A 191 -3.27 21.40 -10.39
N ARG A 192 -2.94 20.11 -10.25
CA ARG A 192 -1.56 19.64 -10.08
C ARG A 192 -1.07 19.00 -11.37
N THR A 193 0.21 19.23 -11.69
CA THR A 193 0.83 18.66 -12.90
C THR A 193 1.04 17.15 -12.73
N PRO A 194 0.74 16.33 -13.75
CA PRO A 194 1.01 14.90 -13.69
C PRO A 194 2.50 14.59 -13.51
N ALA A 195 2.82 13.54 -12.75
CA ALA A 195 4.20 13.12 -12.51
C ALA A 195 4.88 12.57 -13.78
N SER A 196 4.15 11.77 -14.57
CA SER A 196 4.61 11.28 -15.87
C SER A 196 4.49 12.38 -16.93
N PRO A 197 5.53 12.63 -17.74
CA PRO A 197 5.49 13.57 -18.85
C PRO A 197 4.79 13.00 -20.10
N THR A 198 4.34 11.74 -20.06
CA THR A 198 3.78 11.05 -21.21
C THR A 198 2.45 11.65 -21.63
N ALA A 199 2.38 12.09 -22.89
CA ALA A 199 1.18 12.69 -23.44
C ALA A 199 0.09 11.64 -23.68
N PRO A 200 -1.21 12.00 -23.54
CA PRO A 200 -2.32 11.15 -23.97
C PRO A 200 -2.19 10.73 -25.45
N THR A 201 -2.55 9.49 -25.75
CA THR A 201 -2.53 8.95 -27.11
C THR A 201 -3.83 8.21 -27.45
N SER A 202 -3.77 6.97 -27.94
CA SER A 202 -4.93 6.12 -28.21
C SER A 202 -4.91 4.94 -27.26
N LEU A 203 -5.97 4.79 -26.46
CA LEU A 203 -6.08 3.69 -25.51
C LEU A 203 -6.10 2.33 -26.21
N ALA A 204 -6.97 2.14 -27.21
CA ALA A 204 -6.99 0.92 -28.01
C ALA A 204 -5.65 0.62 -28.70
N GLY A 205 -4.97 1.64 -29.24
CA GLY A 205 -3.67 1.46 -29.89
C GLY A 205 -2.58 0.98 -28.93
N GLN A 206 -2.53 1.54 -27.71
CA GLN A 206 -1.58 1.06 -26.70
C GLN A 206 -1.97 -0.32 -26.16
N TRP A 207 -3.26 -0.61 -26.03
CA TRP A 207 -3.73 -1.93 -25.60
C TRP A 207 -3.37 -3.04 -26.60
N GLU A 208 -3.57 -2.79 -27.90
CA GLU A 208 -3.15 -3.72 -28.96
C GLU A 208 -1.64 -3.93 -28.92
N ARG A 209 -0.86 -2.85 -28.80
CA ARG A 209 0.61 -2.93 -28.67
C ARG A 209 1.04 -3.70 -27.43
N LEU A 210 0.38 -3.49 -26.30
CA LEU A 210 0.65 -4.21 -25.05
C LEU A 210 0.39 -5.71 -25.21
N HIS A 211 -0.76 -6.06 -25.82
CA HIS A 211 -1.10 -7.44 -26.16
C HIS A 211 -0.05 -8.07 -27.08
N GLU A 212 0.44 -7.36 -28.11
CA GLU A 212 1.49 -7.86 -29.00
C GLU A 212 2.83 -8.08 -28.27
N VAL A 213 3.24 -7.14 -27.41
CA VAL A 213 4.50 -7.22 -26.65
C VAL A 213 4.47 -8.43 -25.71
N ILE A 214 3.36 -8.63 -24.99
CA ILE A 214 3.20 -9.74 -24.05
C ILE A 214 3.02 -11.06 -24.81
N GLY A 215 2.06 -11.11 -25.74
CA GLY A 215 1.74 -12.31 -26.51
C GLY A 215 2.87 -12.81 -27.40
N GLY A 216 3.72 -11.90 -27.89
CA GLY A 216 4.92 -12.26 -28.66
C GLY A 216 5.98 -13.01 -27.85
N GLN A 217 6.03 -12.80 -26.53
CA GLN A 217 7.00 -13.45 -25.63
C GLN A 217 6.39 -14.61 -24.84
N SER A 218 5.12 -14.49 -24.45
CA SER A 218 4.36 -15.53 -23.75
C SER A 218 2.90 -15.55 -24.24
N PRO A 219 2.57 -16.42 -25.22
CA PRO A 219 1.23 -16.48 -25.82
C PRO A 219 0.10 -16.83 -24.84
N VAL A 220 0.42 -17.48 -23.72
CA VAL A 220 -0.56 -17.86 -22.68
C VAL A 220 -0.73 -16.78 -21.61
N ALA A 221 0.31 -15.96 -21.36
CA ALA A 221 0.32 -15.02 -20.25
C ALA A 221 -0.78 -13.96 -20.33
N TRP A 222 -1.21 -13.58 -21.53
CA TRP A 222 -2.27 -12.57 -21.68
C TRP A 222 -3.58 -12.99 -21.00
N GLY A 223 -3.96 -14.27 -21.14
CA GLY A 223 -5.18 -14.80 -20.53
C GLY A 223 -5.13 -14.84 -19.00
N ASP A 224 -3.93 -14.88 -18.43
CA ASP A 224 -3.71 -14.85 -16.99
C ASP A 224 -3.71 -13.42 -16.44
N LEU A 225 -3.49 -12.40 -17.27
CA LEU A 225 -3.37 -11.00 -16.84
C LEU A 225 -4.70 -10.24 -16.88
N VAL A 226 -5.54 -10.52 -17.88
CA VAL A 226 -6.77 -9.73 -18.10
C VAL A 226 -7.97 -10.60 -18.46
N ASN A 227 -9.13 -10.23 -17.93
CA ASN A 227 -10.39 -10.84 -18.31
C ASN A 227 -10.89 -10.30 -19.66
N ARG A 228 -11.87 -11.01 -20.23
CA ARG A 228 -12.54 -10.57 -21.47
C ARG A 228 -13.19 -9.18 -21.29
N PRO A 229 -13.29 -8.39 -22.36
CA PRO A 229 -14.01 -7.11 -22.37
C PRO A 229 -15.36 -7.12 -21.67
N ALA A 230 -15.71 -6.01 -21.01
CA ALA A 230 -17.05 -5.83 -20.48
C ALA A 230 -18.07 -5.63 -21.61
N LEU A 231 -19.34 -5.98 -21.33
CA LEU A 231 -20.42 -5.77 -22.28
C LEU A 231 -20.78 -4.27 -22.33
N PRO A 232 -21.10 -3.70 -23.52
CA PRO A 232 -21.46 -2.29 -23.63
C PRO A 232 -22.62 -1.86 -22.72
N GLN A 233 -23.60 -2.74 -22.48
CA GLN A 233 -24.71 -2.45 -21.56
C GLN A 233 -24.21 -2.34 -20.11
N SER A 234 -23.35 -3.24 -19.67
CA SER A 234 -22.77 -3.21 -18.31
C SER A 234 -21.96 -1.93 -18.08
N ILE A 235 -21.22 -1.46 -19.09
CA ILE A 235 -20.48 -0.19 -19.02
C ILE A 235 -21.45 0.98 -18.86
N ALA A 236 -22.52 1.03 -19.67
CA ALA A 236 -23.52 2.08 -19.58
C ALA A 236 -24.26 2.08 -18.23
N ASP A 237 -24.58 0.90 -17.69
CA ASP A 237 -25.23 0.75 -16.38
C ASP A 237 -24.30 1.21 -15.25
N ALA A 238 -22.99 0.91 -15.34
CA ALA A 238 -22.00 1.33 -14.35
C ALA A 238 -21.75 2.85 -14.37
N GLU A 239 -21.67 3.46 -15.56
CA GLU A 239 -21.59 4.92 -15.72
C GLU A 239 -22.84 5.59 -15.14
N GLN A 240 -24.03 5.03 -15.38
CA GLN A 240 -25.28 5.57 -14.82
C GLN A 240 -25.35 5.50 -13.28
N ARG A 241 -24.73 4.47 -12.68
CA ARG A 241 -24.71 4.27 -11.21
C ARG A 241 -23.68 5.14 -10.49
N THR A 242 -22.71 5.68 -11.21
CA THR A 242 -21.64 6.51 -10.66
C THR A 242 -21.82 7.94 -11.14
N LEU A 243 -21.01 8.38 -12.09
CA LEU A 243 -21.04 9.70 -12.72
C LEU A 243 -20.72 9.57 -14.20
N ALA A 244 -20.84 10.66 -14.96
CA ALA A 244 -20.46 10.69 -16.36
C ALA A 244 -18.95 10.40 -16.52
N TRP A 245 -18.61 9.48 -17.42
CA TRP A 245 -17.23 9.01 -17.60
C TRP A 245 -16.54 9.69 -18.78
N PRO A 246 -15.23 9.97 -18.68
CA PRO A 246 -14.43 10.33 -19.84
C PRO A 246 -14.49 9.21 -20.89
N PRO A 247 -14.40 9.52 -22.20
CA PRO A 247 -14.41 8.52 -23.25
C PRO A 247 -13.40 7.39 -23.03
N GLU A 248 -12.19 7.70 -22.57
CA GLU A 248 -11.16 6.69 -22.30
C GLU A 248 -11.56 5.72 -21.19
N LEU A 249 -12.31 6.13 -20.16
CA LEU A 249 -12.72 5.22 -19.09
C LEU A 249 -13.79 4.21 -19.56
N ARG A 250 -14.67 4.63 -20.48
CA ARG A 250 -15.58 3.68 -21.17
C ARG A 250 -14.81 2.73 -22.07
N GLU A 251 -13.82 3.25 -22.80
CA GLU A 251 -12.96 2.43 -23.67
C GLU A 251 -12.13 1.43 -22.86
N TRP A 252 -11.63 1.81 -21.68
CA TRP A 252 -10.89 0.95 -20.75
C TRP A 252 -11.66 -0.34 -20.41
N PHE A 253 -12.90 -0.20 -19.93
CA PHE A 253 -13.74 -1.36 -19.64
C PHE A 253 -14.26 -2.08 -20.91
N ALA A 254 -14.23 -1.42 -22.06
CA ALA A 254 -14.50 -2.09 -23.35
C ALA A 254 -13.31 -2.95 -23.83
N LEU A 255 -12.13 -2.83 -23.21
CA LEU A 255 -10.94 -3.62 -23.53
C LEU A 255 -10.73 -4.81 -22.59
N HIS A 256 -11.21 -4.73 -21.34
CA HIS A 256 -11.18 -5.82 -20.37
C HIS A 256 -12.28 -5.65 -19.30
N ASN A 257 -12.55 -6.69 -18.52
CA ASN A 257 -13.44 -6.63 -17.35
C ASN A 257 -12.72 -7.12 -16.09
N GLY A 258 -11.68 -6.40 -15.69
CA GLY A 258 -10.80 -6.75 -14.58
C GLY A 258 -9.61 -7.64 -14.94
N GLY A 259 -8.82 -7.97 -13.92
CA GLY A 259 -7.59 -8.75 -14.01
C GLY A 259 -7.85 -10.25 -13.94
N GLY A 260 -6.87 -11.03 -14.42
CA GLY A 260 -6.87 -12.49 -14.32
C GLY A 260 -6.22 -13.00 -13.04
N SER A 261 -5.56 -14.16 -13.10
CA SER A 261 -4.81 -14.77 -12.00
C SER A 261 -3.45 -14.14 -11.72
N ALA A 262 -2.98 -13.26 -12.59
CA ALA A 262 -1.74 -12.49 -12.47
C ALA A 262 -2.01 -10.99 -12.67
N ASP A 263 -1.14 -10.14 -12.12
CA ASP A 263 -1.34 -8.70 -12.17
C ASP A 263 -0.70 -8.06 -13.40
N LEU A 264 -1.51 -7.31 -14.16
CA LEU A 264 -1.01 -6.48 -15.26
C LEU A 264 -0.26 -5.24 -14.75
N LEU A 265 -0.79 -4.60 -13.70
CA LEU A 265 -0.19 -3.43 -13.07
C LEU A 265 0.58 -3.87 -11.82
N PRO A 266 1.73 -3.28 -11.51
CA PRO A 266 2.43 -3.62 -10.28
C PRO A 266 1.63 -3.17 -9.06
N GLY A 267 1.65 -4.00 -8.02
CA GLY A 267 1.06 -3.68 -6.71
C GLY A 267 -0.46 -3.54 -6.68
N THR A 268 -1.17 -3.74 -7.80
CA THR A 268 -2.64 -3.61 -7.88
C THR A 268 -3.25 -4.61 -8.85
N SER A 269 -4.48 -5.03 -8.58
CA SER A 269 -5.25 -5.85 -9.52
C SER A 269 -6.27 -5.00 -10.26
N LEU A 270 -6.38 -5.19 -11.58
CA LEU A 270 -7.39 -4.52 -12.38
C LEU A 270 -8.79 -4.89 -11.90
N LEU A 271 -9.64 -3.90 -11.69
CA LEU A 271 -11.02 -4.12 -11.24
C LEU A 271 -11.92 -4.47 -12.42
N SER A 272 -12.78 -5.46 -12.23
CA SER A 272 -13.97 -5.64 -13.08
C SER A 272 -14.99 -4.53 -12.79
N LEU A 273 -15.98 -4.34 -13.66
CA LEU A 273 -17.05 -3.36 -13.41
C LEU A 273 -17.78 -3.59 -12.08
N ASP A 274 -18.06 -4.85 -11.73
CA ASP A 274 -18.75 -5.19 -10.49
C ASP A 274 -17.88 -4.83 -9.28
N GLN A 275 -16.59 -5.21 -9.30
CA GLN A 275 -15.65 -4.86 -8.24
C GLN A 275 -15.42 -3.35 -8.14
N MET A 276 -15.33 -2.65 -9.28
CA MET A 276 -15.22 -1.19 -9.29
C MET A 276 -16.42 -0.54 -8.61
N LEU A 277 -17.64 -0.99 -8.90
CA LEU A 277 -18.85 -0.46 -8.27
C LEU A 277 -18.92 -0.77 -6.78
N GLU A 278 -18.45 -1.95 -6.36
CA GLU A 278 -18.35 -2.32 -4.94
C GLU A 278 -17.35 -1.43 -4.20
N VAL A 279 -16.13 -1.30 -4.73
CA VAL A 279 -15.08 -0.43 -4.13
C VAL A 279 -15.52 1.02 -4.12
N HIS A 280 -16.10 1.52 -5.22
CA HIS A 280 -16.60 2.89 -5.32
C HIS A 280 -17.69 3.19 -4.28
N ALA A 281 -18.66 2.28 -4.13
CA ALA A 281 -19.73 2.44 -3.15
C ALA A 281 -19.20 2.37 -1.71
N MET A 282 -18.32 1.41 -1.43
CA MET A 282 -17.69 1.24 -0.12
C MET A 282 -16.88 2.47 0.28
N GLU A 283 -15.99 2.97 -0.59
CA GLU A 283 -15.17 4.15 -0.28
C GLU A 283 -16.03 5.41 -0.15
N SER A 284 -17.07 5.56 -0.97
CA SER A 284 -18.01 6.68 -0.85
C SER A 284 -18.76 6.66 0.49
N GLU A 285 -19.13 5.47 0.98
CA GLU A 285 -19.77 5.29 2.29
C GLU A 285 -18.79 5.60 3.42
N VAL A 286 -17.61 4.97 3.42
CA VAL A 286 -16.58 5.14 4.47
C VAL A 286 -16.18 6.61 4.61
N TRP A 287 -15.87 7.28 3.50
CA TRP A 287 -15.46 8.69 3.55
C TRP A 287 -16.63 9.63 3.82
N GLY A 288 -17.85 9.25 3.42
CA GLY A 288 -19.08 9.95 3.80
C GLY A 288 -19.29 9.95 5.31
N GLU A 289 -19.19 8.79 5.95
CA GLU A 289 -19.31 8.64 7.41
C GLU A 289 -18.21 9.42 8.15
N LEU A 290 -16.96 9.31 7.70
CA LEU A 290 -15.84 10.05 8.30
C LEU A 290 -16.02 11.57 8.22
N ALA A 291 -16.57 12.07 7.11
CA ALA A 291 -16.88 13.48 6.94
C ALA A 291 -18.02 13.95 7.88
N GLU A 292 -19.01 13.11 8.14
CA GLU A 292 -20.11 13.39 9.09
C GLU A 292 -19.63 13.39 10.54
N GLU A 293 -18.80 12.41 10.93
CA GLU A 293 -18.28 12.26 12.29
C GLU A 293 -17.24 13.33 12.64
N ASN A 294 -16.45 13.77 11.66
CA ASN A 294 -15.42 14.78 11.85
C ASN A 294 -15.43 15.79 10.71
N ALA A 295 -16.21 16.86 10.90
CA ALA A 295 -16.29 17.98 9.96
C ALA A 295 -14.93 18.66 9.65
N GLY A 296 -13.86 18.37 10.40
CA GLY A 296 -12.49 18.81 10.11
C GLY A 296 -11.72 17.91 9.14
N ILE A 297 -12.12 16.64 8.99
CA ILE A 297 -11.56 15.66 8.03
C ILE A 297 -12.15 15.89 6.63
N ALA A 298 -13.42 16.26 6.55
CA ALA A 298 -14.03 16.71 5.30
C ALA A 298 -13.22 17.90 4.77
N SER A 299 -12.41 17.65 3.75
CA SER A 299 -11.68 18.72 3.08
C SER A 299 -12.70 19.70 2.54
N ALA A 300 -12.47 21.00 2.73
CA ALA A 300 -13.30 22.06 2.15
C ALA A 300 -13.18 22.12 0.61
N ILE A 301 -12.40 21.20 0.02
CA ILE A 301 -12.19 21.09 -1.42
C ILE A 301 -13.29 20.19 -1.98
N THR A 302 -14.19 20.83 -2.73
CA THR A 302 -15.42 20.22 -3.21
C THR A 302 -15.22 19.45 -4.50
N GLU A 303 -16.21 18.63 -4.86
CA GLU A 303 -16.37 18.02 -6.20
C GLU A 303 -16.32 19.05 -7.35
N ASP A 304 -16.50 20.34 -7.05
CA ASP A 304 -16.46 21.44 -8.02
C ASP A 304 -15.02 21.84 -8.41
N ALA A 305 -14.01 21.40 -7.66
CA ALA A 305 -12.62 21.61 -8.04
C ALA A 305 -12.30 20.87 -9.35
N PRO A 306 -11.46 21.43 -10.24
CA PRO A 306 -11.13 20.74 -11.48
C PRO A 306 -10.36 19.44 -11.21
N ALA A 307 -10.43 18.49 -12.14
CA ALA A 307 -9.62 17.28 -12.07
C ALA A 307 -8.14 17.60 -11.89
N SER A 308 -7.41 16.73 -11.17
CA SER A 308 -6.04 16.89 -10.63
C SER A 308 -5.89 17.74 -9.37
N SER A 309 -6.88 18.56 -9.01
CA SER A 309 -6.85 19.28 -7.74
C SER A 309 -6.97 18.30 -6.58
N GLU A 310 -6.21 18.47 -5.51
CA GLU A 310 -6.30 17.61 -4.33
C GLU A 310 -7.73 17.61 -3.76
N ALA A 311 -8.31 16.43 -3.51
CA ALA A 311 -9.57 16.28 -2.80
C ALA A 311 -9.35 16.11 -1.29
N GLY A 312 -8.30 15.38 -0.90
CA GLY A 312 -7.95 15.03 0.47
C GLY A 312 -8.84 13.94 1.09
N GLN A 313 -9.71 13.33 0.28
CA GLN A 313 -10.64 12.26 0.65
C GLN A 313 -11.13 11.56 -0.61
N PHE A 314 -11.76 10.39 -0.46
CA PHE A 314 -12.45 9.78 -1.59
C PHE A 314 -13.70 10.60 -1.94
N ILE A 315 -13.92 10.83 -3.23
CA ILE A 315 -15.09 11.54 -3.74
C ILE A 315 -15.77 10.70 -4.82
N PRO A 316 -17.09 10.81 -5.01
CA PRO A 316 -17.83 10.10 -6.07
C PRO A 316 -17.24 10.22 -7.48
N ALA A 317 -16.52 11.30 -7.78
CA ALA A 317 -15.85 11.51 -9.06
C ALA A 317 -14.51 10.76 -9.24
N PHE A 318 -14.03 10.05 -8.22
CA PHE A 318 -12.92 9.12 -8.35
C PHE A 318 -13.47 7.74 -8.70
N ILE A 319 -13.17 7.26 -9.90
CA ILE A 319 -13.58 5.92 -10.35
C ILE A 319 -12.40 4.96 -10.20
N PRO A 320 -12.44 3.99 -9.27
CA PRO A 320 -11.36 3.00 -9.11
C PRO A 320 -11.18 2.14 -10.37
N ILE A 321 -9.95 2.00 -10.85
CA ILE A 321 -9.62 1.17 -12.02
C ILE A 321 -8.76 -0.05 -11.66
N ALA A 322 -8.03 0.03 -10.55
CA ALA A 322 -7.24 -1.06 -9.98
C ALA A 322 -7.16 -0.87 -8.46
N GLU A 323 -7.12 -1.95 -7.70
CA GLU A 323 -7.01 -1.91 -6.23
C GLU A 323 -6.25 -3.13 -5.71
N ARG A 324 -5.54 -2.94 -4.60
CA ARG A 324 -5.04 -3.99 -3.72
C ARG A 324 -4.72 -3.38 -2.36
N ASP A 325 -5.17 -4.03 -1.30
CA ASP A 325 -4.85 -3.70 0.10
C ASP A 325 -5.08 -2.22 0.48
N GLY A 326 -6.13 -1.59 -0.05
CA GLY A 326 -6.48 -0.19 0.27
C GLY A 326 -5.64 0.85 -0.48
N THR A 327 -4.77 0.42 -1.38
CA THR A 327 -4.15 1.26 -2.40
C THR A 327 -4.88 1.04 -3.72
N MET A 328 -5.31 2.12 -4.36
CA MET A 328 -6.04 2.05 -5.62
C MET A 328 -5.51 3.07 -6.61
N LEU A 329 -5.64 2.73 -7.90
CA LEU A 329 -5.57 3.71 -8.95
C LEU A 329 -6.99 4.18 -9.24
N VAL A 330 -7.20 5.48 -9.23
CA VAL A 330 -8.49 6.10 -9.55
C VAL A 330 -8.37 6.95 -10.82
N CYS A 331 -9.41 6.92 -11.64
CA CYS A 331 -9.63 7.84 -12.73
C CYS A 331 -10.45 9.03 -12.20
N ASP A 332 -9.90 10.24 -12.27
CA ASP A 332 -10.57 11.46 -11.81
C ASP A 332 -11.51 12.00 -12.90
N THR A 333 -12.82 11.85 -12.69
CA THR A 333 -13.85 12.25 -13.65
C THR A 333 -14.37 13.66 -13.42
N ARG A 334 -13.76 14.47 -12.52
CA ARG A 334 -14.12 15.88 -12.39
C ARG A 334 -13.85 16.64 -13.68
N PRO A 335 -14.56 17.75 -13.96
CA PRO A 335 -14.31 18.54 -15.16
C PRO A 335 -12.92 19.20 -15.11
N GLY A 336 -12.38 19.58 -16.27
CA GLY A 336 -11.14 20.35 -16.36
C GLY A 336 -10.16 19.79 -17.40
N PRO A 337 -8.99 20.44 -17.57
CA PRO A 337 -7.99 20.02 -18.56
C PRO A 337 -7.43 18.62 -18.34
N LEU A 338 -7.50 18.11 -17.11
CA LEU A 338 -7.03 16.78 -16.72
C LEU A 338 -8.21 15.83 -16.39
N HIS A 339 -9.39 16.08 -16.94
CA HIS A 339 -10.53 15.16 -16.84
C HIS A 339 -10.15 13.78 -17.39
N GLY A 340 -10.15 12.76 -16.53
CA GLY A 340 -9.70 11.41 -16.83
C GLY A 340 -8.23 11.11 -16.45
N CYS A 341 -7.56 11.99 -15.71
CA CYS A 341 -6.23 11.69 -15.18
C CYS A 341 -6.27 10.51 -14.19
N VAL A 342 -5.15 9.82 -14.06
CA VAL A 342 -5.01 8.66 -13.17
C VAL A 342 -4.17 9.06 -11.97
N THR A 343 -4.72 8.85 -10.78
CA THR A 343 -4.12 9.22 -9.50
C THR A 343 -4.04 7.99 -8.62
N GLU A 344 -2.94 7.85 -7.90
CA GLU A 344 -2.86 6.88 -6.80
C GLU A 344 -3.64 7.44 -5.62
N PHE A 345 -4.57 6.64 -5.11
CA PHE A 345 -5.35 6.91 -3.92
C PHE A 345 -5.01 5.86 -2.88
N GLY A 346 -4.43 6.29 -1.76
CA GLY A 346 -4.14 5.41 -0.63
C GLY A 346 -5.09 5.69 0.53
N LYS A 347 -5.39 4.67 1.32
CA LYS A 347 -6.12 4.82 2.59
C LYS A 347 -5.55 5.93 3.50
N ASP A 348 -4.23 6.06 3.52
CA ASP A 348 -3.50 6.99 4.40
C ASP A 348 -3.12 8.32 3.76
N THR A 349 -2.93 8.29 2.45
CA THR A 349 -2.45 9.43 1.67
C THR A 349 -3.60 10.14 0.95
N ALA A 350 -4.78 9.53 0.87
CA ALA A 350 -5.85 9.91 -0.04
C ALA A 350 -5.24 10.19 -1.42
N ASP A 351 -5.54 11.34 -2.03
CA ASP A 351 -4.92 11.81 -3.26
C ASP A 351 -3.85 12.90 -3.00
N SER A 352 -3.10 12.83 -1.90
CA SER A 352 -2.11 13.87 -1.54
C SER A 352 -1.01 14.06 -2.59
N TYR A 353 -0.74 13.04 -3.42
CA TYR A 353 0.19 13.14 -4.54
C TYR A 353 -0.50 13.68 -5.80
N PRO A 354 0.20 14.45 -6.64
CA PRO A 354 -0.30 14.79 -7.98
C PRO A 354 -0.70 13.53 -8.77
N PRO A 355 -1.59 13.65 -9.76
CA PRO A 355 -1.89 12.53 -10.64
C PRO A 355 -0.59 11.94 -11.22
N THR A 356 -0.49 10.62 -11.29
CA THR A 356 0.69 9.99 -11.87
C THR A 356 0.66 10.15 -13.39
N TRP A 357 -0.51 10.03 -14.01
CA TRP A 357 -0.68 10.13 -15.46
C TRP A 357 -1.79 11.11 -15.85
N ALA A 358 -1.58 11.82 -16.96
CA ALA A 358 -2.56 12.76 -17.50
C ALA A 358 -3.83 12.08 -18.05
N SER A 359 -3.77 10.76 -18.33
CA SER A 359 -4.86 9.96 -18.92
C SER A 359 -4.58 8.46 -18.78
N LEU A 360 -5.58 7.61 -19.04
CA LEU A 360 -5.42 6.15 -19.09
C LEU A 360 -4.50 5.73 -20.24
N SER A 361 -4.60 6.40 -21.40
CA SER A 361 -3.73 6.12 -22.54
C SER A 361 -2.27 6.50 -22.29
N ALA A 362 -2.00 7.53 -21.49
CA ALA A 362 -0.65 7.85 -21.03
C ALA A 362 -0.10 6.76 -20.08
N MET A 363 -0.90 6.29 -19.12
CA MET A 363 -0.55 5.18 -18.24
C MET A 363 -0.21 3.91 -19.03
N LEU A 364 -1.06 3.53 -19.99
CA LEU A 364 -0.78 2.37 -20.85
C LEU A 364 0.45 2.55 -21.73
N THR A 365 0.74 3.78 -22.18
CA THR A 365 1.96 4.06 -22.97
C THR A 365 3.21 3.80 -22.12
N ASP A 366 3.22 4.26 -20.87
CA ASP A 366 4.32 4.01 -19.93
C ASP A 366 4.45 2.53 -19.60
N LEU A 367 3.32 1.84 -19.34
CA LEU A 367 3.27 0.42 -19.04
C LEU A 367 3.84 -0.42 -20.21
N THR A 368 3.35 -0.14 -21.41
CA THR A 368 3.78 -0.83 -22.63
C THR A 368 5.25 -0.58 -22.90
N THR A 369 5.73 0.65 -22.72
CA THR A 369 7.14 1.00 -22.90
C THR A 369 8.02 0.29 -21.88
N SER A 370 7.60 0.30 -20.61
CA SER A 370 8.27 -0.41 -19.52
C SER A 370 8.44 -1.89 -19.84
N ILE A 371 7.35 -2.60 -20.16
CA ILE A 371 7.38 -4.05 -20.45
C ILE A 371 8.20 -4.34 -21.72
N ALA A 372 8.05 -3.54 -22.77
CA ALA A 372 8.76 -3.75 -24.03
C ALA A 372 10.28 -3.54 -23.92
N THR A 373 10.71 -2.64 -23.04
CA THR A 373 12.13 -2.26 -22.92
C THR A 373 12.82 -2.85 -21.70
N GLY A 374 12.05 -3.39 -20.75
CA GLY A 374 12.57 -3.72 -19.44
C GLY A 374 13.03 -2.46 -18.68
N SER A 375 12.37 -1.32 -18.83
CA SER A 375 12.63 -0.15 -17.99
C SER A 375 11.65 -0.09 -16.82
N PRO A 376 11.98 0.56 -15.69
CA PRO A 376 11.03 0.71 -14.59
C PRO A 376 9.73 1.43 -15.00
N PHE A 377 8.59 0.88 -14.61
CA PHE A 377 7.27 1.51 -14.64
C PHE A 377 7.09 2.39 -13.39
N ASN A 378 6.57 3.60 -13.58
CA ASN A 378 6.40 4.61 -12.52
C ASN A 378 7.67 4.83 -11.66
N ALA A 379 8.87 4.68 -12.26
CA ALA A 379 10.17 4.72 -11.58
C ALA A 379 10.40 3.71 -10.44
N GLN A 380 9.44 2.83 -10.15
CA GLN A 380 9.45 1.95 -8.97
C GLN A 380 9.48 0.47 -9.33
N TYR A 381 8.91 0.07 -10.46
CA TYR A 381 8.64 -1.35 -10.74
C TYR A 381 9.31 -1.81 -12.02
N GLN A 382 10.23 -2.76 -11.91
CA GLN A 382 10.92 -3.36 -13.03
C GLN A 382 10.11 -4.56 -13.56
N PRO A 383 9.70 -4.56 -14.83
CA PRO A 383 9.02 -5.72 -15.40
C PRO A 383 10.03 -6.82 -15.75
N GLU A 384 9.64 -8.05 -15.44
CA GLU A 384 10.30 -9.29 -15.87
C GLU A 384 9.28 -10.14 -16.64
N LEU A 385 9.31 -10.03 -17.96
CA LEU A 385 8.48 -10.85 -18.84
C LEU A 385 9.24 -12.11 -19.24
N GLY A 386 8.73 -13.27 -18.84
CA GLY A 386 9.34 -14.57 -19.13
C GLY A 386 8.32 -15.64 -19.51
N PRO A 387 8.75 -16.90 -19.65
CA PRO A 387 7.87 -18.01 -20.00
C PRO A 387 6.74 -18.27 -18.98
N SER A 388 6.96 -17.90 -17.72
CA SER A 388 5.97 -17.99 -16.63
C SER A 388 4.99 -16.81 -16.58
N GLY A 389 5.13 -15.83 -17.47
CA GLY A 389 4.30 -14.62 -17.50
C GLY A 389 5.07 -13.36 -17.10
N LEU A 390 4.30 -12.30 -16.84
CA LEU A 390 4.81 -11.01 -16.37
C LEU A 390 4.96 -11.06 -14.84
N ASN A 391 6.13 -10.68 -14.34
CA ASN A 391 6.37 -10.44 -12.92
C ASN A 391 6.89 -9.02 -12.73
N TRP A 392 6.62 -8.45 -11.56
CA TRP A 392 7.11 -7.13 -11.16
C TRP A 392 8.12 -7.29 -10.04
N VAL A 393 9.31 -6.71 -10.22
CA VAL A 393 10.39 -6.73 -9.23
C VAL A 393 10.91 -5.32 -8.99
N TRP A 394 11.78 -5.17 -8.02
CA TRP A 394 12.48 -3.92 -7.79
C TRP A 394 13.58 -3.69 -8.84
N PRO A 395 13.80 -2.44 -9.29
CA PRO A 395 14.96 -2.08 -10.07
C PRO A 395 16.20 -2.40 -9.23
N THR A 396 17.02 -3.35 -9.65
CA THR A 396 18.34 -3.52 -9.05
C THR A 396 19.15 -2.26 -9.35
N THR A 397 19.49 -1.50 -8.31
CA THR A 397 20.47 -0.41 -8.40
C THR A 397 21.73 -0.96 -9.06
N ARG A 398 22.10 -0.41 -10.23
CA ARG A 398 23.37 -0.71 -10.89
C ARG A 398 24.47 0.21 -10.39
#